data_AF-A0A0G0DSB5-F1
#
_entry.id   AF-A0A0G0DSB5-F1
#
_cell.length_a   1.000
_cell.length_b   1.000
_cell.length_c   1.000
_cell.angle_alpha   90.00
_cell.angle_beta   90.00
_cell.angle_gamma   90.00
#
_symmetry.space_group_name_H-M   'P 1'
#
loop_
_entity.id
_entity.type
_entity.pdbx_description
1 polymer ?
#
loop_
_entity_poly.entity_id
_entity_poly.type
_entity_poly.pdbx_seq_one_letter_code
_entity_poly.pdbx_strand_id
1 'polypeptide(L)'
;MVAMANPQDLDARNVLNFLAERNKIFFDIYWASGEVIQEILKKYQSAEKAVEEVMESFESVNRDREMGVKKKNKKDRETIVIQDAPVSKLVQVIIKHALEGESSDIHIEPMGEEFRVRFRVDGMLHSSLVLPKNVGMAIISHIKILSNLKIDETRKPQDGRFRIEKDDAVNSDSVDFRVSTLPVINGEKVAMRVLTKDDRVFDLNKLGLMGKNNVVLSKKIKETSGIVLITGPTGSGKSTTLYSFLKIINQEERNIITLEDPVEYSLDGINQSQINPAIGYGFADGLRSILRQDPNIIMIGEIRDGETAELAIHAALTGHLVFSTLHTNNAISAIPRLVDMGVEPFLLSSSLNAVAAQRLVRKLCDNCKKEFKLPKMVFEKVFNSLRNVDPQEAANYGLSSLKIEDLKFYKAVGCDECGKSGYKGRLAIYECVDVTNELREAITEKDDGLLNRVSQKQGMLNMMQDGFLKAAMGLTSVSEVERMTGGSLTVGEFEDDKG
;
A
#
# COMPACT_ATOMS: atom_id res chain seq x y z
N MET A 1 -22.72 17.77 -0.22
CA MET A 1 -22.47 18.74 0.87
C MET A 1 -22.03 20.06 0.26
N VAL A 2 -22.64 21.18 0.65
CA VAL A 2 -22.31 22.53 0.18
C VAL A 2 -22.06 23.43 1.38
N ALA A 3 -20.88 24.04 1.47
CA ALA A 3 -20.56 25.01 2.52
C ALA A 3 -20.94 26.42 2.03
N MET A 4 -21.73 27.15 2.81
CA MET A 4 -22.19 28.51 2.47
C MET A 4 -21.82 29.52 3.55
N ALA A 5 -21.27 30.66 3.13
CA ALA A 5 -21.01 31.80 4.02
C ALA A 5 -22.34 32.38 4.54
N ASN A 6 -23.34 32.40 3.67
CA ASN A 6 -24.71 32.76 3.98
C ASN A 6 -25.68 31.67 3.50
N PRO A 7 -26.02 30.68 4.34
CA PRO A 7 -26.98 29.64 4.01
C PRO A 7 -28.38 30.15 3.71
N GLN A 8 -28.72 31.40 4.07
CA GLN A 8 -30.03 31.99 3.82
C GLN A 8 -30.13 32.73 2.48
N ASP A 9 -29.04 32.74 1.69
CA ASP A 9 -29.05 33.28 0.33
C ASP A 9 -29.95 32.42 -0.58
N LEU A 10 -31.14 32.95 -0.87
CA LEU A 10 -32.16 32.26 -1.67
C LEU A 10 -31.74 32.09 -3.12
N ASP A 11 -31.02 33.06 -3.70
CA ASP A 11 -30.57 32.99 -5.09
C ASP A 11 -29.53 31.88 -5.25
N ALA A 12 -28.55 31.82 -4.33
CA ALA A 12 -27.57 30.75 -4.31
C ALA A 12 -28.22 29.36 -4.12
N ARG A 13 -29.22 29.24 -3.24
CA ARG A 13 -29.98 27.99 -3.04
C ARG A 13 -30.74 27.55 -4.29
N ASN A 14 -31.36 28.49 -5.00
CA ASN A 14 -32.09 28.19 -6.23
C ASN A 14 -31.14 27.66 -7.32
N VAL A 15 -29.95 28.26 -7.46
CA VAL A 15 -28.92 27.77 -8.39
C VAL A 15 -28.46 26.36 -7.99
N LEU A 16 -28.21 26.11 -6.70
CA LEU A 16 -27.78 24.80 -6.22
C LEU A 16 -28.84 23.72 -6.46
N ASN A 17 -30.11 24.03 -6.21
CA ASN A 17 -31.23 23.11 -6.48
C ASN A 17 -31.35 22.79 -7.98
N PHE A 18 -31.23 23.81 -8.84
CA PHE A 18 -31.24 23.61 -10.29
C PHE A 18 -30.12 22.67 -10.76
N LEU A 19 -28.89 22.88 -10.24
CA LEU A 19 -27.74 22.03 -10.56
C LEU A 19 -27.92 20.61 -10.01
N ALA A 20 -28.47 20.47 -8.80
CA ALA A 20 -28.73 19.20 -8.15
C ALA A 20 -29.75 18.35 -8.94
N GLU A 21 -30.85 18.96 -9.39
CA GLU A 21 -31.86 18.30 -10.23
C GLU A 21 -31.28 17.87 -11.58
N ARG A 22 -30.55 18.76 -12.26
CA ARG A 22 -29.95 18.47 -13.57
C ARG A 22 -28.98 17.29 -13.51
N ASN A 23 -28.21 17.19 -12.43
CA ASN A 23 -27.18 16.16 -12.27
C ASN A 23 -27.64 14.93 -11.46
N LYS A 24 -28.89 14.93 -10.97
CA LYS A 24 -29.46 13.88 -10.09
C LYS A 24 -28.63 13.64 -8.82
N ILE A 25 -28.19 14.73 -8.18
CA ILE A 25 -27.35 14.69 -6.97
C ILE A 25 -28.15 15.28 -5.80
N PHE A 26 -28.03 14.69 -4.62
CA PHE A 26 -28.55 15.25 -3.36
C PHE A 26 -27.45 16.01 -2.62
N PHE A 27 -27.82 17.12 -1.96
CA PHE A 27 -26.86 17.91 -1.19
C PHE A 27 -27.47 18.46 0.09
N ASP A 28 -26.64 18.48 1.14
CA ASP A 28 -26.91 19.19 2.39
C ASP A 28 -26.11 20.49 2.45
N ILE A 29 -26.73 21.55 2.99
CA ILE A 29 -26.10 22.86 3.18
C ILE A 29 -25.55 22.96 4.61
N TYR A 30 -24.29 23.34 4.72
CA TYR A 30 -23.62 23.61 5.99
C TYR A 30 -23.14 25.05 6.04
N TRP A 31 -23.24 25.67 7.21
CA TRP A 31 -22.69 26.99 7.44
C TRP A 31 -21.18 26.90 7.66
N ALA A 32 -20.42 27.79 7.01
CA ALA A 32 -18.99 27.96 7.25
C ALA A 32 -18.63 29.45 7.17
N SER A 33 -17.60 29.88 7.90
CA SER A 33 -17.16 31.27 7.83
C SER A 33 -16.58 31.60 6.46
N GLY A 34 -16.68 32.88 6.06
CA GLY A 34 -16.08 33.35 4.80
C GLY A 34 -14.57 33.07 4.73
N GLU A 35 -13.86 33.15 5.85
CA GLU A 35 -12.43 32.85 5.95
C GLU A 35 -12.12 31.36 5.69
N VAL A 36 -12.88 30.45 6.29
CA VAL A 36 -12.73 29.00 6.06
C VAL A 36 -13.07 28.64 4.62
N ILE A 37 -14.13 29.23 4.07
CA ILE A 37 -14.50 29.05 2.66
C ILE A 37 -13.37 29.57 1.76
N GLN A 38 -12.78 30.73 2.04
CA GLN A 38 -11.63 31.26 1.29
C GLN A 38 -10.38 30.39 1.42
N GLU A 39 -10.10 29.80 2.59
CA GLU A 39 -8.97 28.89 2.78
C GLU A 39 -9.16 27.57 2.01
N ILE A 40 -10.37 27.00 2.02
CA ILE A 40 -10.74 25.84 1.22
C ILE A 40 -10.62 26.19 -0.27
N LEU A 41 -11.20 27.33 -0.69
CA LEU A 41 -11.11 27.80 -2.06
C LEU A 41 -9.68 28.02 -2.50
N LYS A 42 -8.76 28.52 -1.66
CA LYS A 42 -7.34 28.63 -2.01
C LYS A 42 -6.69 27.28 -2.35
N LYS A 43 -7.10 26.20 -1.66
CA LYS A 43 -6.63 24.84 -1.96
C LYS A 43 -7.12 24.36 -3.33
N TYR A 44 -8.40 24.57 -3.65
CA TYR A 44 -9.00 24.18 -4.93
C TYR A 44 -8.65 25.11 -6.11
N GLN A 45 -8.50 26.42 -5.86
CA GLN A 45 -8.15 27.44 -6.85
C GLN A 45 -6.82 27.13 -7.51
N SER A 46 -5.86 26.52 -6.83
CA SER A 46 -4.57 26.19 -7.44
C SER A 46 -4.70 25.14 -8.56
N ALA A 47 -5.58 24.15 -8.40
CA ALA A 47 -5.81 23.08 -9.36
C ALA A 47 -6.77 23.53 -10.47
N GLU A 48 -7.90 24.16 -10.12
CA GLU A 48 -8.85 24.70 -11.11
C GLU A 48 -8.20 25.77 -11.98
N LYS A 49 -7.46 26.72 -11.38
CA LYS A 49 -6.73 27.73 -12.14
C LYS A 49 -5.63 27.12 -13.01
N ALA A 50 -4.94 26.07 -12.55
CA ALA A 50 -3.97 25.37 -13.40
C ALA A 50 -4.65 24.66 -14.58
N VAL A 51 -5.83 24.08 -14.38
CA VAL A 51 -6.62 23.49 -15.47
C VAL A 51 -7.11 24.57 -16.44
N GLU A 52 -7.59 25.72 -15.94
CA GLU A 52 -8.00 26.88 -16.76
C GLU A 52 -6.82 27.44 -17.56
N GLU A 53 -5.67 27.69 -16.93
CA GLU A 53 -4.44 28.16 -17.59
C GLU A 53 -4.00 27.18 -18.72
N VAL A 54 -4.12 25.87 -18.48
CA VAL A 54 -3.86 24.85 -19.50
C VAL A 54 -4.90 24.93 -20.63
N MET A 55 -6.18 25.04 -20.32
CA MET A 55 -7.26 25.14 -21.32
C MET A 55 -7.13 26.40 -22.19
N GLU A 56 -6.84 27.55 -21.60
CA GLU A 56 -6.56 28.81 -22.32
C GLU A 56 -5.34 28.67 -23.25
N SER A 57 -4.31 27.95 -22.81
CA SER A 57 -3.15 27.65 -23.66
C SER A 57 -3.50 26.76 -24.87
N PHE A 58 -4.48 25.86 -24.73
CA PHE A 58 -4.99 25.06 -25.86
C PHE A 58 -5.86 25.89 -26.81
N GLU A 59 -6.72 26.76 -26.28
CA GLU A 59 -7.57 27.62 -27.11
C GLU A 59 -6.77 28.64 -27.93
N SER A 60 -5.74 29.25 -27.33
CA SER A 60 -4.86 30.19 -28.04
C SER A 60 -4.12 29.52 -29.20
N VAL A 61 -3.58 28.32 -28.98
CA VAL A 61 -2.92 27.53 -30.04
C VAL A 61 -3.90 27.09 -31.14
N ASN A 62 -5.14 26.76 -30.79
CA ASN A 62 -6.16 26.44 -31.79
C ASN A 62 -6.59 27.68 -32.61
N ARG A 63 -6.75 28.85 -31.96
CA ARG A 63 -7.03 30.12 -32.67
C ARG A 63 -5.88 30.51 -33.61
N ASP A 64 -4.63 30.32 -33.20
CA ASP A 64 -3.45 30.59 -34.04
C ASP A 64 -3.36 29.64 -35.25
N ARG A 65 -3.84 28.40 -35.11
CA ARG A 65 -3.97 27.43 -36.22
C ARG A 65 -5.12 27.78 -37.17
N GLU A 66 -6.26 28.22 -36.66
CA GLU A 66 -7.42 28.64 -37.46
C GLU A 66 -7.18 29.96 -38.20
N MET A 67 -6.36 30.86 -37.66
CA MET A 67 -6.00 32.14 -38.28
C MET A 67 -4.92 32.06 -39.38
N GLY A 68 -4.49 30.86 -39.79
CA GLY A 68 -3.75 30.68 -41.04
C GLY A 68 -2.42 31.43 -41.13
N VAL A 69 -1.65 31.54 -40.04
CA VAL A 69 -0.27 32.05 -40.11
C VAL A 69 0.61 30.99 -40.78
N LYS A 70 0.70 31.05 -42.12
CA LYS A 70 1.70 30.31 -42.91
C LYS A 70 3.12 30.73 -42.50
N LYS A 71 3.67 30.10 -41.47
CA LYS A 71 5.14 29.99 -41.31
C LYS A 71 5.58 28.63 -41.84
N LYS A 72 6.30 28.68 -42.96
CA LYS A 72 6.98 27.57 -43.62
C LYS A 72 7.88 26.81 -42.63
N ASN A 73 7.74 25.49 -42.63
CA ASN A 73 8.71 24.45 -42.26
C ASN A 73 9.93 24.89 -41.42
N LYS A 74 9.77 24.81 -40.10
CA LYS A 74 10.80 24.32 -39.18
C LYS A 74 10.13 23.97 -37.83
N LYS A 75 10.26 22.70 -37.45
CA LYS A 75 10.04 22.09 -36.13
C LYS A 75 8.59 21.94 -35.61
N ASP A 76 8.10 20.70 -35.69
CA ASP A 76 7.12 20.12 -34.75
C ASP A 76 7.58 20.19 -33.28
N ARG A 77 8.86 20.50 -33.01
CA ARG A 77 9.40 20.72 -31.67
C ARG A 77 8.98 22.05 -31.02
N GLU A 78 8.62 23.09 -31.76
CA GLU A 78 8.29 24.40 -31.13
C GLU A 78 6.84 24.46 -30.61
N THR A 79 5.89 23.76 -31.25
CA THR A 79 4.49 23.69 -30.78
C THR A 79 4.32 22.93 -29.45
N ILE A 80 5.20 21.98 -29.15
CA ILE A 80 5.18 21.21 -27.89
C ILE A 80 5.72 22.07 -26.72
N VAL A 81 6.68 22.96 -27.00
CA VAL A 81 7.37 23.76 -25.97
C VAL A 81 6.47 24.87 -25.40
N ILE A 82 5.50 25.37 -26.16
CA ILE A 82 4.58 26.44 -25.70
C ILE A 82 3.52 25.90 -24.71
N GLN A 83 3.20 24.61 -24.77
CA GLN A 83 2.20 23.96 -23.90
C GLN A 83 2.81 23.35 -22.63
N ASP A 84 4.14 23.29 -22.52
CA ASP A 84 4.81 22.52 -21.48
C ASP A 84 4.71 23.17 -20.10
N ALA A 85 4.76 24.51 -20.00
CA ALA A 85 4.76 25.18 -18.70
C ALA A 85 3.43 25.05 -17.91
N PRO A 86 2.23 25.28 -18.50
CA PRO A 86 0.96 25.08 -17.78
C PRO A 86 0.72 23.60 -17.44
N VAL A 87 1.06 22.68 -18.35
CA VAL A 87 0.89 21.23 -18.14
C VAL A 87 1.84 20.73 -17.05
N SER A 88 3.10 21.16 -17.06
CA SER A 88 4.07 20.87 -16.01
C SER A 88 3.56 21.31 -14.64
N LYS A 89 3.01 22.53 -14.54
CA LYS A 89 2.43 23.04 -13.29
C LYS A 89 1.25 22.19 -12.81
N LEU A 90 0.37 21.76 -13.72
CA LEU A 90 -0.74 20.88 -13.36
C LEU A 90 -0.26 19.50 -12.89
N VAL A 91 0.76 18.93 -13.53
CA VAL A 91 1.39 17.68 -13.07
C VAL A 91 2.02 17.86 -11.70
N GLN A 92 2.71 18.97 -11.44
CA GLN A 92 3.23 19.31 -10.11
C GLN A 92 2.12 19.42 -9.06
N VAL A 93 0.98 20.05 -9.38
CA VAL A 93 -0.18 20.13 -8.47
C VAL A 93 -0.73 18.74 -8.15
N ILE A 94 -0.89 17.88 -9.17
CA ILE A 94 -1.35 16.48 -8.98
C ILE A 94 -0.39 15.72 -8.06
N ILE A 95 0.92 15.84 -8.30
CA ILE A 95 1.95 15.18 -7.50
C ILE A 95 1.95 15.74 -6.07
N LYS A 96 1.94 17.06 -5.90
CA LYS A 96 1.89 17.73 -4.60
C LYS A 96 0.70 17.26 -3.78
N HIS A 97 -0.48 17.20 -4.40
CA HIS A 97 -1.69 16.70 -3.75
C HIS A 97 -1.56 15.22 -3.34
N ALA A 98 -0.91 14.39 -4.16
CA ALA A 98 -0.61 13.00 -3.81
C ALA A 98 0.30 12.91 -2.57
N LEU A 99 1.35 13.73 -2.51
CA LEU A 99 2.33 13.75 -1.42
C LEU A 99 1.72 14.28 -0.12
N GLU A 100 0.98 15.38 -0.16
CA GLU A 100 0.26 15.94 0.99
C GLU A 100 -0.80 14.97 1.53
N GLY A 101 -1.43 14.21 0.63
CA GLY A 101 -2.39 13.16 0.99
C GLY A 101 -1.76 11.80 1.34
N GLU A 102 -0.43 11.69 1.44
CA GLU A 102 0.31 10.45 1.72
C GLU A 102 -0.13 9.27 0.82
N SER A 103 -0.37 9.57 -0.46
CA SER A 103 -0.86 8.61 -1.45
C SER A 103 0.24 7.64 -1.88
N SER A 104 -0.11 6.36 -1.99
CA SER A 104 0.79 5.29 -2.48
C SER A 104 0.85 5.19 -4.00
N ASP A 105 -0.26 5.47 -4.69
CA ASP A 105 -0.33 5.47 -6.15
C ASP A 105 -1.18 6.65 -6.66
N ILE A 106 -0.82 7.17 -7.83
CA ILE A 106 -1.58 8.14 -8.63
C ILE A 106 -2.06 7.41 -9.88
N HIS A 107 -3.34 7.49 -10.19
CA HIS A 107 -3.96 6.89 -11.36
C HIS A 107 -4.58 7.96 -12.25
N ILE A 108 -4.22 7.98 -13.53
CA ILE A 108 -4.79 8.89 -14.53
C ILE A 108 -5.39 8.01 -15.62
N GLU A 109 -6.71 8.05 -15.77
CA GLU A 109 -7.46 7.07 -16.55
C GLU A 109 -8.43 7.75 -17.50
N PRO A 110 -8.49 7.36 -18.79
CA PRO A 110 -9.52 7.86 -19.69
C PRO A 110 -10.89 7.28 -19.31
N MET A 111 -11.92 8.12 -19.34
CA MET A 111 -13.34 7.81 -19.20
C MET A 111 -14.13 8.46 -20.34
N GLY A 112 -14.24 7.77 -21.47
CA GLY A 112 -14.93 8.31 -22.64
C GLY A 112 -14.23 9.57 -23.19
N GLU A 113 -14.87 10.73 -23.02
CA GLU A 113 -14.36 12.04 -23.46
C GLU A 113 -13.67 12.84 -22.35
N GLU A 114 -13.44 12.23 -21.20
CA GLU A 114 -12.76 12.84 -20.05
C GLU A 114 -11.62 11.95 -19.55
N PHE A 115 -10.77 12.51 -18.69
CA PHE A 115 -9.81 11.79 -17.88
C PHE A 115 -10.17 11.95 -16.40
N ARG A 116 -9.96 10.90 -15.62
CA ARG A 116 -10.14 10.91 -14.18
C ARG A 116 -8.81 10.68 -13.49
N VAL A 117 -8.50 11.53 -12.52
CA VAL A 117 -7.35 11.36 -11.62
C VAL A 117 -7.83 10.81 -10.28
N ARG A 118 -7.26 9.69 -9.86
CA ARG A 118 -7.52 9.03 -8.58
C ARG A 118 -6.23 8.82 -7.81
N PHE A 119 -6.32 8.90 -6.49
CA PHE A 119 -5.21 8.66 -5.58
C PHE A 119 -5.49 7.43 -4.73
N ARG A 120 -4.48 6.58 -4.52
CA ARG A 120 -4.58 5.47 -3.57
C ARG A 120 -4.06 5.90 -2.21
N VAL A 121 -4.96 6.26 -1.31
CA VAL A 121 -4.66 6.62 0.08
C VAL A 121 -5.05 5.44 0.97
N ASP A 122 -4.12 4.96 1.78
CA ASP A 122 -4.35 3.84 2.70
C ASP A 122 -5.00 2.59 2.06
N GLY A 123 -4.60 2.31 0.80
CA GLY A 123 -5.08 1.16 0.01
C GLY A 123 -6.39 1.41 -0.75
N MET A 124 -7.12 2.49 -0.45
CA MET A 124 -8.41 2.85 -1.06
C MET A 124 -8.22 3.89 -2.17
N LEU A 125 -8.99 3.77 -3.26
CA LEU A 125 -8.96 4.72 -4.35
C LEU A 125 -9.96 5.86 -4.10
N HIS A 126 -9.47 7.08 -4.12
CA HIS A 126 -10.25 8.31 -4.00
C HIS A 126 -10.17 9.10 -5.30
N SER A 127 -11.33 9.45 -5.86
CA SER A 127 -11.38 10.33 -7.04
C SER A 127 -11.22 11.77 -6.60
N SER A 128 -10.36 12.52 -7.29
CA SER A 128 -10.04 13.90 -6.93
C SER A 128 -10.34 14.88 -8.07
N LEU A 129 -9.99 14.53 -9.31
CA LEU A 129 -10.11 15.44 -10.45
C LEU A 129 -10.70 14.73 -11.67
N VAL A 130 -11.50 15.48 -12.43
CA VAL A 130 -11.96 15.12 -13.78
C VAL A 130 -11.42 16.19 -14.73
N LEU A 131 -10.83 15.75 -15.84
CA LEU A 131 -10.07 16.59 -16.77
C LEU A 131 -10.60 16.39 -18.19
N PRO A 132 -10.66 17.44 -19.02
CA PRO A 132 -10.94 17.29 -20.44
C PRO A 132 -9.93 16.40 -21.16
N LYS A 133 -10.36 15.72 -22.24
CA LYS A 133 -9.53 14.75 -23.00
C LYS A 133 -8.17 15.32 -23.45
N ASN A 134 -8.15 16.53 -23.99
CA ASN A 134 -6.94 17.22 -24.43
C ASN A 134 -5.96 17.46 -23.27
N VAL A 135 -6.46 17.88 -22.11
CA VAL A 135 -5.64 18.10 -20.90
C VAL A 135 -5.07 16.77 -20.39
N GLY A 136 -5.90 15.73 -20.33
CA GLY A 136 -5.46 14.39 -19.91
C GLY A 136 -4.37 13.82 -20.82
N MET A 137 -4.52 13.93 -22.15
CA MET A 137 -3.49 13.51 -23.10
C MET A 137 -2.17 14.30 -22.94
N ALA A 138 -2.26 15.60 -22.69
CA ALA A 138 -1.09 16.44 -22.48
C ALA A 138 -0.32 16.06 -21.20
N ILE A 139 -1.05 15.76 -20.11
CA ILE A 139 -0.47 15.24 -18.88
C ILE A 139 0.27 13.93 -19.12
N ILE A 140 -0.33 12.99 -19.87
CA ILE A 140 0.32 11.71 -20.19
C ILE A 140 1.62 11.93 -20.96
N SER A 141 1.60 12.82 -21.96
CA SER A 141 2.79 13.18 -22.72
C SER A 141 3.89 13.76 -21.81
N HIS A 142 3.53 14.66 -20.89
CA HIS A 142 4.50 15.26 -19.96
C HIS A 142 5.07 14.22 -18.98
N ILE A 143 4.24 13.30 -18.45
CA ILE A 143 4.70 12.20 -17.60
C ILE A 143 5.65 11.27 -18.37
N LYS A 144 5.37 10.99 -19.65
CA LYS A 144 6.27 10.22 -20.51
C LYS A 144 7.63 10.91 -20.68
N ILE A 145 7.65 12.24 -20.83
CA ILE A 145 8.90 13.02 -20.88
C ILE A 145 9.69 12.86 -19.57
N LEU A 146 9.04 13.10 -18.42
CA LEU A 146 9.68 12.97 -17.10
C LEU A 146 10.28 11.57 -16.90
N SER A 147 9.60 10.54 -17.40
CA SER A 147 9.98 9.13 -17.23
C SER A 147 10.88 8.58 -18.33
N ASN A 148 11.36 9.43 -19.26
CA ASN A 148 12.16 9.03 -20.43
C ASN A 148 11.49 7.95 -21.30
N LEU A 149 10.18 8.05 -21.50
CA LEU A 149 9.36 7.14 -22.31
C LEU A 149 9.11 7.71 -23.71
N LYS A 150 8.75 6.83 -24.65
CA LYS A 150 8.43 7.23 -26.03
C LYS A 150 7.02 7.83 -26.08
N ILE A 151 6.95 9.12 -26.40
CA ILE A 151 5.70 9.90 -26.50
C ILE A 151 4.87 9.43 -27.70
N ASP A 152 5.54 9.13 -28.82
CA ASP A 152 4.96 8.70 -30.10
C ASP A 152 4.43 7.27 -30.07
N GLU A 153 4.89 6.45 -29.13
CA GLU A 153 4.39 5.10 -28.95
C GLU A 153 3.28 5.07 -27.89
N THR A 154 2.07 4.71 -28.32
CA THR A 154 0.87 4.64 -27.48
C THR A 154 0.17 3.28 -27.52
N ARG A 155 0.71 2.32 -28.29
CA ARG A 155 0.06 1.03 -28.58
C ARG A 155 0.59 -0.13 -27.76
N LYS A 156 1.69 0.08 -27.02
CA LYS A 156 2.27 -0.92 -26.12
C LYS A 156 2.50 -0.33 -24.71
N PRO A 157 2.46 -1.16 -23.66
CA PRO A 157 2.83 -0.71 -22.33
C PRO A 157 4.27 -0.19 -22.29
N GLN A 158 4.52 0.80 -21.43
CA GLN A 158 5.85 1.33 -21.17
C GLN A 158 6.02 1.62 -19.68
N ASP A 159 7.19 1.27 -19.14
CA ASP A 159 7.54 1.49 -17.74
C ASP A 159 8.78 2.38 -17.65
N GLY A 160 8.76 3.32 -16.71
CA GLY A 160 9.83 4.27 -16.49
C GLY A 160 9.93 4.69 -15.02
N ARG A 161 10.91 5.53 -14.72
CA ARG A 161 11.06 6.14 -13.41
C ARG A 161 11.49 7.58 -13.56
N PHE A 162 11.10 8.43 -12.61
CA PHE A 162 11.61 9.78 -12.48
C PHE A 162 11.70 10.16 -11.02
N ARG A 163 12.51 11.17 -10.70
CA ARG A 163 12.74 11.64 -9.34
C ARG A 163 12.41 13.11 -9.25
N ILE A 164 11.79 13.51 -8.14
CA ILE A 164 11.58 14.91 -7.78
C ILE A 164 12.46 15.24 -6.58
N GLU A 165 13.24 16.32 -6.73
CA GLU A 165 14.19 16.78 -5.72
C GLU A 165 13.57 17.78 -4.72
N LYS A 166 14.35 18.07 -3.68
CA LYS A 166 14.01 18.72 -2.40
C LYS A 166 13.27 20.07 -2.51
N ASP A 167 13.42 20.82 -3.59
CA ASP A 167 12.82 22.17 -3.72
C ASP A 167 11.37 22.16 -4.23
N ASP A 168 10.90 21.03 -4.78
CA ASP A 168 9.54 20.87 -5.33
C ASP A 168 8.62 19.99 -4.46
N ALA A 169 9.15 19.35 -3.41
CA ALA A 169 8.42 18.44 -2.52
C ALA A 169 8.03 19.10 -1.19
N VAL A 170 6.83 18.81 -0.69
CA VAL A 170 6.26 19.40 0.56
C VAL A 170 6.89 18.83 1.84
N ASN A 171 7.68 17.76 1.74
CA ASN A 171 8.39 17.12 2.85
C ASN A 171 9.88 16.92 2.51
N SER A 172 10.72 16.87 3.54
CA SER A 172 12.19 17.00 3.55
C SER A 172 13.02 16.03 2.70
N ASP A 173 12.41 15.11 1.96
CA ASP A 173 13.09 14.02 1.27
C ASP A 173 12.74 13.99 -0.22
N SER A 174 13.72 13.63 -1.05
CA SER A 174 13.48 13.36 -2.48
C SER A 174 12.47 12.24 -2.67
N VAL A 175 11.60 12.33 -3.67
CA VAL A 175 10.60 11.30 -3.95
C VAL A 175 10.87 10.67 -5.32
N ASP A 176 10.94 9.34 -5.35
CA ASP A 176 11.06 8.57 -6.57
C ASP A 176 9.67 8.12 -7.05
N PHE A 177 9.45 8.14 -8.35
CA PHE A 177 8.20 7.70 -8.96
C PHE A 177 8.48 6.57 -9.94
N ARG A 178 7.73 5.47 -9.80
CA ARG A 178 7.67 4.43 -10.83
C ARG A 178 6.43 4.63 -11.67
N VAL A 179 6.61 4.78 -12.98
CA VAL A 179 5.54 5.07 -13.92
C VAL A 179 5.30 3.86 -14.80
N SER A 180 4.02 3.53 -14.99
CA SER A 180 3.59 2.54 -15.96
C SER A 180 2.47 3.13 -16.82
N THR A 181 2.61 3.00 -18.13
CA THR A 181 1.61 3.41 -19.13
C THR A 181 1.02 2.17 -19.77
N LEU A 182 -0.30 2.14 -19.94
CA LEU A 182 -1.05 1.01 -20.48
C LEU A 182 -2.04 1.50 -21.55
N PRO A 183 -1.95 1.01 -22.80
CA PRO A 183 -2.96 1.30 -23.82
C PRO A 183 -4.33 0.76 -23.40
N VAL A 184 -5.36 1.58 -23.55
CA VAL A 184 -6.77 1.25 -23.29
C VAL A 184 -7.64 1.78 -24.43
N ILE A 185 -8.93 1.42 -24.46
CA ILE A 185 -9.83 1.71 -25.59
C ILE A 185 -9.81 3.20 -26.00
N ASN A 186 -9.79 4.12 -25.03
CA ASN A 186 -9.91 5.57 -25.26
C ASN A 186 -8.61 6.34 -24.94
N GLY A 187 -7.44 5.72 -25.13
CA GLY A 187 -6.13 6.39 -24.94
C GLY A 187 -5.17 5.55 -24.11
N GLU A 188 -4.42 6.19 -23.23
CA GLU A 188 -3.50 5.51 -22.32
C GLU A 188 -3.91 5.73 -20.86
N LYS A 189 -3.84 4.68 -20.06
CA LYS A 189 -3.91 4.77 -18.60
C LYS A 189 -2.51 4.90 -18.05
N VAL A 190 -2.32 5.82 -17.11
CA VAL A 190 -1.07 5.97 -16.36
C VAL A 190 -1.29 5.59 -14.91
N ALA A 191 -0.37 4.79 -14.36
CA ALA A 191 -0.23 4.56 -12.93
C ALA A 191 1.17 5.01 -12.51
N MET A 192 1.25 5.87 -11.50
CA MET A 192 2.51 6.29 -10.89
C MET A 192 2.53 5.83 -9.44
N ARG A 193 3.47 4.97 -9.06
CA ARG A 193 3.71 4.59 -7.68
C ARG A 193 4.65 5.60 -7.04
N VAL A 194 4.24 6.14 -5.90
CA VAL A 194 5.00 7.09 -5.10
C VAL A 194 5.93 6.28 -4.18
N LEU A 195 7.24 6.49 -4.31
CA LEU A 195 8.26 5.85 -3.48
C LEU A 195 8.93 6.95 -2.65
N THR A 196 8.43 7.14 -1.44
CA THR A 196 9.09 7.99 -0.44
C THR A 196 10.20 7.19 0.23
N LYS A 197 11.36 7.84 0.46
CA LYS A 197 12.37 7.29 1.36
C LYS A 197 11.85 7.39 2.78
N ASP A 198 11.16 6.36 3.24
CA ASP A 198 10.74 6.32 4.63
C ASP A 198 11.87 5.75 5.50
N ASP A 199 12.69 6.65 6.04
CA ASP A 199 13.70 6.31 7.04
C ASP A 199 13.06 5.81 8.36
N ARG A 200 11.74 5.86 8.53
CA ARG A 200 11.10 5.74 9.86
C ARG A 200 10.73 4.32 10.29
N VAL A 201 10.92 3.29 9.48
CA VAL A 201 10.45 1.94 9.85
C VAL A 201 11.57 1.06 10.42
N PHE A 202 11.99 1.41 11.64
CA PHE A 202 12.86 0.60 12.51
C PHE A 202 12.10 -0.06 13.66
N ASP A 203 10.89 0.42 13.99
CA ASP A 203 10.15 0.00 15.16
C ASP A 203 9.15 -1.10 14.79
N LEU A 204 9.43 -2.33 15.24
CA LEU A 204 8.53 -3.48 15.05
C LEU A 204 7.14 -3.23 15.63
N ASN A 205 7.01 -2.45 16.70
CA ASN A 205 5.71 -2.11 17.26
C ASN A 205 4.93 -1.19 16.33
N LYS A 206 5.60 -0.26 15.62
CA LYS A 206 4.95 0.60 14.60
C LYS A 206 4.50 -0.19 13.37
N LEU A 207 5.20 -1.27 13.04
CA LEU A 207 4.71 -2.23 12.03
C LEU A 207 3.44 -2.95 12.49
N GLY A 208 3.21 -3.05 13.80
CA GLY A 208 2.13 -3.83 14.39
C GLY A 208 2.56 -5.23 14.82
N LEU A 209 3.86 -5.52 14.91
CA LEU A 209 4.33 -6.74 15.56
C LEU A 209 4.20 -6.59 17.07
N MET A 210 3.26 -7.33 17.64
CA MET A 210 2.96 -7.30 19.08
C MET A 210 2.86 -8.72 19.63
N GLY A 211 2.86 -8.84 20.97
CA GLY A 211 2.69 -10.10 21.67
C GLY A 211 3.61 -11.22 21.16
N LYS A 212 3.05 -12.41 21.05
CA LYS A 212 3.76 -13.62 20.62
C LYS A 212 4.36 -13.50 19.23
N ASN A 213 3.68 -12.83 18.29
CA ASN A 213 4.18 -12.61 16.94
C ASN A 213 5.53 -11.88 16.97
N ASN A 214 5.64 -10.83 17.80
CA ASN A 214 6.88 -10.10 18.00
C ASN A 214 7.96 -10.96 18.66
N VAL A 215 7.60 -11.71 19.71
CA VAL A 215 8.54 -12.60 20.43
C VAL A 215 9.17 -13.63 19.50
N VAL A 216 8.35 -14.30 18.67
CA VAL A 216 8.82 -15.29 17.71
C VAL A 216 9.74 -14.63 16.69
N LEU A 217 9.26 -13.61 15.97
CA LEU A 217 10.03 -13.03 14.86
C LEU A 217 11.30 -12.33 15.34
N SER A 218 11.25 -11.55 16.43
CA SER A 218 12.44 -10.89 16.99
C SER A 218 13.53 -11.87 17.40
N LYS A 219 13.16 -13.10 17.82
CA LYS A 219 14.11 -14.18 18.07
C LYS A 219 14.64 -14.75 16.75
N LYS A 220 13.74 -15.14 15.84
CA LYS A 220 14.10 -15.88 14.62
C LYS A 220 14.92 -15.08 13.62
N ILE A 221 14.75 -13.77 13.55
CA ILE A 221 15.59 -12.92 12.68
C ILE A 221 17.05 -12.83 13.14
N LYS A 222 17.37 -13.26 14.37
CA LYS A 222 18.72 -13.23 14.94
C LYS A 222 19.43 -14.58 14.94
N GLU A 223 18.75 -15.63 14.47
CA GLU A 223 19.34 -16.96 14.32
C GLU A 223 20.48 -16.94 13.29
N THR A 224 21.40 -17.91 13.37
CA THR A 224 22.56 -17.97 12.46
C THR A 224 22.20 -18.52 11.09
N SER A 225 21.20 -19.39 11.01
CA SER A 225 20.79 -20.06 9.77
C SER A 225 19.33 -20.48 9.81
N GLY A 226 18.79 -20.82 8.65
CA GLY A 226 17.39 -21.23 8.48
C GLY A 226 16.57 -20.21 7.71
N ILE A 227 15.31 -20.52 7.45
CA ILE A 227 14.41 -19.69 6.63
C ILE A 227 13.35 -19.02 7.49
N VAL A 228 13.21 -17.70 7.38
CA VAL A 228 12.07 -16.94 7.89
C VAL A 228 11.24 -16.44 6.71
N LEU A 229 9.98 -16.88 6.63
CA LEU A 229 9.09 -16.55 5.52
C LEU A 229 8.01 -15.56 5.93
N ILE A 230 7.82 -14.51 5.11
CA ILE A 230 6.71 -13.58 5.24
C ILE A 230 5.75 -13.79 4.08
N THR A 231 4.48 -13.99 4.38
CA THR A 231 3.46 -14.36 3.40
C THR A 231 2.30 -13.39 3.40
N GLY A 232 1.58 -13.35 2.28
CA GLY A 232 0.41 -12.50 2.13
C GLY A 232 0.20 -12.03 0.69
N PRO A 233 -0.97 -11.45 0.40
CA PRO A 233 -1.27 -10.93 -0.93
C PRO A 233 -0.36 -9.74 -1.30
N THR A 234 -0.49 -9.28 -2.55
CA THR A 234 0.18 -8.03 -2.99
C THR A 234 -0.32 -6.86 -2.15
N GLY A 235 0.60 -5.97 -1.76
CA GLY A 235 0.28 -4.79 -0.95
C GLY A 235 0.04 -5.08 0.54
N SER A 236 0.35 -6.27 1.03
CA SER A 236 0.25 -6.59 2.47
C SER A 236 1.40 -6.07 3.33
N GLY A 237 2.42 -5.42 2.74
CA GLY A 237 3.55 -4.85 3.47
C GLY A 237 4.72 -5.80 3.74
N LYS A 238 4.81 -6.94 3.03
CA LYS A 238 5.89 -7.94 3.21
C LYS A 238 7.29 -7.34 3.06
N SER A 239 7.54 -6.61 1.98
CA SER A 239 8.84 -5.97 1.71
C SER A 239 9.21 -4.97 2.81
N THR A 240 8.24 -4.18 3.28
CA THR A 240 8.43 -3.24 4.40
C THR A 240 8.88 -3.98 5.67
N THR A 241 8.23 -5.09 6.01
CA THR A 241 8.61 -5.91 7.18
C THR A 241 9.98 -6.56 7.01
N LEU A 242 10.28 -7.12 5.83
CA LEU A 242 11.61 -7.67 5.56
C LEU A 242 12.71 -6.61 5.65
N TYR A 243 12.49 -5.44 5.07
CA TYR A 243 13.45 -4.34 5.13
C TYR A 243 13.67 -3.86 6.57
N SER A 244 12.62 -3.84 7.41
CA SER A 244 12.80 -3.56 8.85
C SER A 244 13.61 -4.64 9.56
N PHE A 245 13.42 -5.92 9.24
CA PHE A 245 14.26 -6.99 9.79
C PHE A 245 15.71 -6.83 9.39
N LEU A 246 15.96 -6.59 8.09
CA LEU A 246 17.30 -6.35 7.56
C LEU A 246 17.96 -5.15 8.25
N LYS A 247 17.24 -4.04 8.43
CA LYS A 247 17.71 -2.86 9.17
C LYS A 247 18.08 -3.19 10.63
N ILE A 248 17.30 -4.03 11.32
CA ILE A 248 17.56 -4.41 12.73
C ILE A 248 18.83 -5.25 12.87
N ILE A 249 19.15 -6.07 11.87
CA ILE A 249 20.30 -6.99 11.87
C ILE A 249 21.47 -6.48 11.03
N ASN A 250 21.37 -5.26 10.51
CA ASN A 250 22.41 -4.60 9.74
C ASN A 250 23.56 -4.20 10.68
N GLN A 251 24.58 -5.06 10.73
CA GLN A 251 25.76 -4.91 11.56
C GLN A 251 26.98 -5.07 10.66
N GLU A 252 28.05 -4.33 10.92
CA GLU A 252 29.27 -4.34 10.08
C GLU A 252 29.88 -5.74 9.95
N GLU A 253 29.72 -6.61 10.95
CA GLU A 253 30.26 -7.97 10.92
C GLU A 253 29.42 -8.95 10.09
N ARG A 254 28.30 -8.51 9.51
CA ARG A 254 27.40 -9.37 8.74
C ARG A 254 27.31 -8.92 7.28
N ASN A 255 27.69 -9.80 6.37
CA ASN A 255 27.45 -9.61 4.95
C ASN A 255 25.99 -9.93 4.60
N ILE A 256 25.22 -8.91 4.27
CA ILE A 256 23.81 -9.00 3.89
C ILE A 256 23.67 -8.74 2.39
N ILE A 257 23.09 -9.71 1.67
CA ILE A 257 22.86 -9.59 0.22
C ILE A 257 21.39 -9.91 -0.12
N THR A 258 20.77 -9.09 -0.98
CA THR A 258 19.38 -9.27 -1.41
C THR A 258 19.25 -9.50 -2.92
N LEU A 259 18.22 -10.25 -3.33
CA LEU A 259 17.74 -10.38 -4.71
C LEU A 259 16.31 -9.88 -4.80
N GLU A 260 16.05 -8.91 -5.66
CA GLU A 260 14.77 -8.19 -5.66
C GLU A 260 14.27 -7.87 -7.07
N ASP A 261 12.95 -7.86 -7.28
CA ASP A 261 12.32 -7.59 -8.58
C ASP A 261 11.14 -6.60 -8.44
N PRO A 262 11.39 -5.27 -8.45
CA PRO A 262 12.69 -4.59 -8.37
C PRO A 262 13.13 -4.29 -6.92
N VAL A 263 14.30 -3.65 -6.77
CA VAL A 263 14.67 -2.98 -5.52
C VAL A 263 13.76 -1.77 -5.33
N GLU A 264 13.07 -1.69 -4.17
CA GLU A 264 12.09 -0.63 -3.87
C GLU A 264 12.79 0.68 -3.45
N TYR A 265 13.78 0.58 -2.57
CA TYR A 265 14.65 1.69 -2.16
C TYR A 265 15.98 1.16 -1.62
N SER A 266 16.99 2.02 -1.65
CA SER A 266 18.34 1.69 -1.18
C SER A 266 18.37 1.59 0.34
N LEU A 267 18.90 0.48 0.86
CA LEU A 267 19.25 0.27 2.25
C LEU A 267 20.76 0.43 2.42
N ASP A 268 21.16 1.42 3.22
CA ASP A 268 22.58 1.64 3.48
C ASP A 268 23.20 0.46 4.23
N GLY A 269 24.44 0.11 3.89
CA GLY A 269 25.15 -1.06 4.43
C GLY A 269 24.69 -2.43 3.90
N ILE A 270 23.73 -2.49 2.97
CA ILE A 270 23.21 -3.75 2.41
C ILE A 270 23.45 -3.81 0.90
N ASN A 271 23.95 -4.96 0.44
CA ASN A 271 24.18 -5.19 -0.99
C ASN A 271 22.88 -5.66 -1.66
N GLN A 272 22.21 -4.78 -2.40
CA GLN A 272 20.94 -5.12 -3.06
C GLN A 272 21.13 -5.38 -4.56
N SER A 273 20.77 -6.58 -5.02
CA SER A 273 20.85 -6.99 -6.42
C SER A 273 19.47 -7.05 -7.05
N GLN A 274 19.27 -6.30 -8.14
CA GLN A 274 18.01 -6.29 -8.86
C GLN A 274 17.99 -7.36 -9.97
N ILE A 275 16.92 -8.14 -10.02
CA ILE A 275 16.64 -9.09 -11.09
C ILE A 275 16.53 -8.36 -12.44
N ASN A 276 17.07 -8.97 -13.49
CA ASN A 276 17.03 -8.44 -14.84
C ASN A 276 16.73 -9.56 -15.85
N PRO A 277 15.43 -9.86 -16.07
CA PRO A 277 15.03 -10.94 -16.97
C PRO A 277 15.46 -10.71 -18.43
N ALA A 278 15.66 -9.46 -18.84
CA ALA A 278 16.05 -9.11 -20.22
C ALA A 278 17.43 -9.66 -20.62
N ILE A 279 18.29 -9.92 -19.63
CA ILE A 279 19.61 -10.54 -19.84
C ILE A 279 19.69 -11.98 -19.29
N GLY A 280 18.55 -12.57 -18.93
CA GLY A 280 18.48 -13.89 -18.31
C GLY A 280 18.95 -13.93 -16.85
N TYR A 281 19.00 -12.80 -16.15
CA TYR A 281 19.39 -12.75 -14.73
C TYR A 281 18.14 -12.86 -13.83
N GLY A 282 17.81 -14.10 -13.41
CA GLY A 282 16.66 -14.44 -12.57
C GLY A 282 17.01 -14.72 -11.09
N PHE A 283 16.00 -15.07 -10.28
CA PHE A 283 16.18 -15.36 -8.85
C PHE A 283 17.10 -16.56 -8.60
N ALA A 284 16.90 -17.69 -9.30
CA ALA A 284 17.72 -18.89 -9.14
C ALA A 284 19.20 -18.64 -9.45
N ASP A 285 19.50 -18.02 -10.61
CA ASP A 285 20.89 -17.73 -11.02
C ASP A 285 21.55 -16.65 -10.15
N GLY A 286 20.77 -15.65 -9.72
CA GLY A 286 21.18 -14.68 -8.72
C GLY A 286 21.57 -15.36 -7.42
N LEU A 287 20.75 -16.29 -6.92
CA LEU A 287 20.98 -16.97 -5.65
C LEU A 287 22.22 -17.87 -5.70
N ARG A 288 22.42 -18.59 -6.81
CA ARG A 288 23.67 -19.34 -7.05
C ARG A 288 24.89 -18.43 -6.99
N SER A 289 24.78 -17.21 -7.49
CA SER A 289 25.87 -16.25 -7.50
C SER A 289 26.14 -15.67 -6.11
N ILE A 290 25.08 -15.35 -5.36
CA ILE A 290 25.16 -14.88 -3.97
C ILE A 290 25.87 -15.88 -3.07
N LEU A 291 25.63 -17.19 -3.23
CA LEU A 291 26.31 -18.21 -2.42
C LEU A 291 27.84 -18.23 -2.60
N ARG A 292 28.39 -17.57 -3.62
CA ARG A 292 29.84 -17.38 -3.84
C ARG A 292 30.34 -16.01 -3.38
N GLN A 293 29.51 -15.23 -2.69
CA GLN A 293 29.84 -13.89 -2.19
C GLN A 293 30.07 -13.88 -0.67
N ASP A 294 30.22 -15.05 -0.04
CA ASP A 294 30.38 -15.19 1.42
C ASP A 294 29.29 -14.45 2.23
N PRO A 295 27.99 -14.64 1.93
CA PRO A 295 26.92 -13.98 2.67
C PRO A 295 26.72 -14.62 4.04
N ASN A 296 26.31 -13.84 5.04
CA ASN A 296 25.74 -14.37 6.28
C ASN A 296 24.21 -14.42 6.19
N ILE A 297 23.62 -13.41 5.57
CA ILE A 297 22.18 -13.25 5.43
C ILE A 297 21.83 -13.04 3.96
N ILE A 298 20.83 -13.78 3.49
CA ILE A 298 20.31 -13.69 2.13
C ILE A 298 18.84 -13.28 2.21
N MET A 299 18.43 -12.27 1.46
CA MET A 299 17.01 -11.98 1.25
C MET A 299 16.63 -12.24 -0.22
N ILE A 300 15.64 -13.09 -0.44
CA ILE A 300 15.09 -13.40 -1.75
C ILE A 300 13.71 -12.75 -1.80
N GLY A 301 13.51 -11.78 -2.69
CA GLY A 301 12.28 -10.99 -2.76
C GLY A 301 11.02 -11.84 -2.73
N GLU A 302 11.03 -12.96 -3.44
CA GLU A 302 9.98 -13.97 -3.39
C GLU A 302 10.44 -15.32 -3.93
N ILE A 303 9.79 -16.40 -3.49
CA ILE A 303 9.92 -17.74 -4.06
C ILE A 303 8.70 -18.00 -4.96
N ARG A 304 8.91 -18.04 -6.29
CA ARG A 304 7.85 -18.28 -7.27
C ARG A 304 7.82 -19.72 -7.81
N ASP A 305 8.97 -20.38 -7.79
CA ASP A 305 9.21 -21.67 -8.43
C ASP A 305 10.02 -22.62 -7.53
N GLY A 306 10.00 -23.90 -7.89
CA GLY A 306 10.67 -24.96 -7.14
C GLY A 306 12.20 -24.84 -7.13
N GLU A 307 12.80 -24.37 -8.22
CA GLU A 307 14.25 -24.19 -8.33
C GLU A 307 14.76 -23.14 -7.32
N THR A 308 14.08 -22.00 -7.24
CA THR A 308 14.39 -20.95 -6.26
C THR A 308 14.15 -21.45 -4.83
N ALA A 309 13.07 -22.22 -4.61
CA ALA A 309 12.75 -22.80 -3.31
C ALA A 309 13.84 -23.79 -2.83
N GLU A 310 14.28 -24.70 -3.71
CA GLU A 310 15.31 -25.70 -3.44
C GLU A 310 16.66 -25.02 -3.10
N LEU A 311 17.07 -24.02 -3.89
CA LEU A 311 18.27 -23.25 -3.61
C LEU A 311 18.20 -22.48 -2.28
N ALA A 312 17.05 -21.91 -1.93
CA ALA A 312 16.86 -21.23 -0.65
C ALA A 312 17.01 -22.18 0.55
N ILE A 313 16.50 -23.42 0.40
CA ILE A 313 16.64 -24.47 1.41
C ILE A 313 18.08 -24.93 1.55
N HIS A 314 18.80 -25.13 0.44
CA HIS A 314 20.21 -25.46 0.49
C HIS A 314 21.05 -24.35 1.12
N ALA A 315 20.76 -23.08 0.80
CA ALA A 315 21.39 -21.94 1.46
C ALA A 315 21.18 -22.00 2.98
N ALA A 316 19.94 -22.23 3.43
CA ALA A 316 19.61 -22.35 4.83
C ALA A 316 20.35 -23.52 5.52
N LEU A 317 20.36 -24.70 4.90
CA LEU A 317 21.03 -25.89 5.43
C LEU A 317 22.57 -25.77 5.44
N THR A 318 23.13 -24.87 4.63
CA THR A 318 24.58 -24.59 4.58
C THR A 318 25.02 -23.47 5.52
N GLY A 319 24.14 -23.02 6.43
CA GLY A 319 24.50 -22.08 7.49
C GLY A 319 24.12 -20.62 7.21
N HIS A 320 23.30 -20.34 6.20
CA HIS A 320 22.84 -18.98 5.89
C HIS A 320 21.48 -18.70 6.52
N LEU A 321 21.27 -17.49 7.02
CA LEU A 321 19.93 -17.02 7.38
C LEU A 321 19.25 -16.47 6.13
N VAL A 322 18.10 -17.05 5.76
CA VAL A 322 17.38 -16.71 4.54
C VAL A 322 16.04 -16.06 4.89
N PHE A 323 15.80 -14.88 4.33
CA PHE A 323 14.50 -14.22 4.32
C PHE A 323 13.86 -14.37 2.95
N SER A 324 12.56 -14.68 2.90
CA SER A 324 11.85 -14.63 1.64
C SER A 324 10.36 -14.41 1.81
N THR A 325 9.65 -14.26 0.67
CA THR A 325 8.21 -14.12 0.66
C THR A 325 7.49 -15.16 -0.19
N LEU A 326 6.24 -15.44 0.19
CA LEU A 326 5.28 -16.25 -0.57
C LEU A 326 3.93 -15.54 -0.65
N HIS A 327 3.12 -15.95 -1.62
CA HIS A 327 1.76 -15.45 -1.82
C HIS A 327 0.70 -16.45 -1.31
N THR A 328 0.73 -16.73 0.00
CA THR A 328 -0.32 -17.52 0.68
C THR A 328 -1.20 -16.64 1.55
N ASN A 329 -2.41 -17.12 1.87
CA ASN A 329 -3.41 -16.35 2.62
C ASN A 329 -3.22 -16.40 4.14
N ASN A 330 -2.52 -17.42 4.64
CA ASN A 330 -2.26 -17.67 6.05
C ASN A 330 -0.88 -18.33 6.19
N ALA A 331 -0.34 -18.38 7.42
CA ALA A 331 1.04 -18.82 7.64
C ALA A 331 1.20 -20.33 7.42
N ILE A 332 0.24 -21.13 7.87
CA ILE A 332 0.31 -22.60 7.79
C ILE A 332 0.31 -23.08 6.34
N SER A 333 -0.50 -22.48 5.46
CA SER A 333 -0.58 -22.86 4.03
C SER A 333 0.71 -22.60 3.24
N ALA A 334 1.67 -21.84 3.78
CA ALA A 334 2.97 -21.67 3.16
C ALA A 334 3.78 -22.97 3.09
N ILE A 335 3.61 -23.84 4.09
CA ILE A 335 4.33 -25.11 4.20
C ILE A 335 3.90 -26.07 3.08
N PRO A 336 2.62 -26.47 2.93
CA PRO A 336 2.21 -27.33 1.83
C PRO A 336 2.46 -26.67 0.48
N ARG A 337 2.41 -25.33 0.38
CA ARG A 337 2.76 -24.64 -0.87
C ARG A 337 4.21 -24.88 -1.31
N LEU A 338 5.16 -24.93 -0.37
CA LEU A 338 6.55 -25.27 -0.70
C LEU A 338 6.69 -26.74 -1.09
N VAL A 339 5.97 -27.64 -0.42
CA VAL A 339 5.92 -29.06 -0.80
C VAL A 339 5.35 -29.24 -2.22
N ASP A 340 4.29 -28.50 -2.56
CA ASP A 340 3.70 -28.49 -3.91
C ASP A 340 4.65 -27.93 -4.98
N MET A 341 5.58 -27.07 -4.59
CA MET A 341 6.65 -26.57 -5.47
C MET A 341 7.78 -27.60 -5.68
N GLY A 342 7.70 -28.78 -5.06
CA GLY A 342 8.70 -29.84 -5.20
C GLY A 342 9.74 -29.88 -4.08
N VAL A 343 9.57 -29.10 -3.01
CA VAL A 343 10.45 -29.18 -1.86
C VAL A 343 10.20 -30.47 -1.07
N GLU A 344 11.27 -31.22 -0.79
CA GLU A 344 11.20 -32.39 0.08
C GLU A 344 10.88 -31.99 1.53
N PRO A 345 9.83 -32.57 2.17
CA PRO A 345 9.38 -32.14 3.49
C PRO A 345 10.44 -32.27 4.59
N PHE A 346 11.29 -33.28 4.50
CA PHE A 346 12.39 -33.47 5.47
C PHE A 346 13.41 -32.32 5.40
N LEU A 347 13.69 -31.81 4.21
CA LEU A 347 14.57 -30.64 4.03
C LEU A 347 13.87 -29.37 4.53
N LEU A 348 12.57 -29.25 4.27
CA LEU A 348 11.76 -28.11 4.74
C LEU A 348 11.69 -28.07 6.27
N SER A 349 11.42 -29.19 6.92
CA SER A 349 11.32 -29.27 8.39
C SER A 349 12.66 -28.94 9.07
N SER A 350 13.77 -29.28 8.42
CA SER A 350 15.12 -28.99 8.92
C SER A 350 15.56 -27.53 8.70
N SER A 351 15.04 -26.86 7.68
CA SER A 351 15.50 -25.52 7.26
C SER A 351 14.56 -24.37 7.68
N LEU A 352 13.26 -24.61 7.84
CA LEU A 352 12.29 -23.57 8.15
C LEU A 352 12.32 -23.21 9.64
N ASN A 353 12.46 -21.92 9.95
CA ASN A 353 12.52 -21.40 11.32
C ASN A 353 11.18 -20.83 11.80
N ALA A 354 10.53 -20.03 10.94
CA ALA A 354 9.22 -19.44 11.21
C ALA A 354 8.54 -19.01 9.92
N VAL A 355 7.21 -18.98 9.96
CA VAL A 355 6.38 -18.38 8.91
C VAL A 355 5.46 -17.35 9.54
N ALA A 356 5.35 -16.17 8.95
CA ALA A 356 4.33 -15.20 9.29
C ALA A 356 3.49 -14.86 8.07
N ALA A 357 2.16 -14.80 8.24
CA ALA A 357 1.26 -14.16 7.31
C ALA A 357 0.96 -12.74 7.76
N GLN A 358 0.75 -11.85 6.79
CA GLN A 358 0.55 -10.43 7.03
C GLN A 358 -0.56 -9.87 6.15
N ARG A 359 -1.37 -8.96 6.71
CA ARG A 359 -2.26 -8.04 5.99
C ARG A 359 -2.14 -6.64 6.58
N LEU A 360 -2.55 -5.62 5.82
CA LEU A 360 -2.62 -4.24 6.31
C LEU A 360 -4.07 -3.84 6.58
N VAL A 361 -4.33 -3.32 7.76
CA VAL A 361 -5.57 -2.64 8.13
C VAL A 361 -5.31 -1.14 8.19
N ARG A 362 -6.33 -0.33 7.88
CA ARG A 362 -6.25 1.12 8.10
C ARG A 362 -6.24 1.43 9.60
N LYS A 363 -5.39 2.37 10.02
CA LYS A 363 -5.33 2.83 11.41
C LYS A 363 -6.39 3.89 11.64
N LEU A 364 -7.14 3.79 12.74
CA LEU A 364 -8.10 4.82 13.13
C LEU A 364 -7.39 6.15 13.36
N CYS A 365 -8.01 7.24 12.90
CA CYS A 365 -7.49 8.58 13.17
C CYS A 365 -7.57 8.89 14.66
N ASP A 366 -6.42 9.15 15.28
CA ASP A 366 -6.31 9.40 16.71
C ASP A 366 -7.06 10.67 17.16
N ASN A 367 -7.31 11.62 16.24
CA ASN A 367 -8.02 12.86 16.52
C ASN A 367 -9.55 12.77 16.46
N CYS A 368 -10.12 11.79 15.73
CA CYS A 368 -11.58 11.73 15.55
C CYS A 368 -12.22 10.39 15.91
N LYS A 369 -11.45 9.34 16.23
CA LYS A 369 -12.02 8.05 16.62
C LYS A 369 -12.95 8.21 17.83
N LYS A 370 -14.08 7.52 17.83
CA LYS A 370 -15.04 7.53 18.93
C LYS A 370 -15.30 6.13 19.44
N GLU A 371 -15.44 6.01 20.76
CA GLU A 371 -15.86 4.77 21.41
C GLU A 371 -17.24 4.37 20.86
N PHE A 372 -17.39 3.08 20.54
CA PHE A 372 -18.56 2.53 19.87
C PHE A 372 -18.91 1.17 20.47
N LYS A 373 -20.19 1.02 20.85
CA LYS A 373 -20.71 -0.26 21.31
C LYS A 373 -21.07 -1.11 20.10
N LEU A 374 -20.40 -2.25 19.94
CA LEU A 374 -20.67 -3.17 18.85
C LEU A 374 -22.12 -3.71 18.90
N PRO A 375 -22.78 -3.88 17.74
CA PRO A 375 -24.02 -4.64 17.66
C PRO A 375 -23.84 -6.06 18.21
N LYS A 376 -24.88 -6.60 18.86
CA LYS A 376 -24.82 -7.90 19.57
C LYS A 376 -24.23 -9.04 18.72
N MET A 377 -24.62 -9.13 17.45
CA MET A 377 -24.13 -10.18 16.53
C MET A 377 -22.64 -10.04 16.23
N VAL A 378 -22.16 -8.82 15.96
CA VAL A 378 -20.73 -8.56 15.69
C VAL A 378 -19.91 -8.81 16.96
N PHE A 379 -20.44 -8.38 18.10
CA PHE A 379 -19.85 -8.61 19.41
C PHE A 379 -19.69 -10.11 19.72
N GLU A 380 -20.72 -10.92 19.51
CA GLU A 380 -20.66 -12.38 19.71
C GLU A 380 -19.59 -13.03 18.83
N LYS A 381 -19.43 -12.56 17.59
CA LYS A 381 -18.37 -13.04 16.68
C LYS A 381 -16.97 -12.69 17.19
N VAL A 382 -16.75 -11.43 17.58
CA VAL A 382 -15.46 -10.99 18.17
C VAL A 382 -15.14 -11.80 19.42
N PHE A 383 -16.12 -11.96 20.31
CA PHE A 383 -15.95 -12.74 21.54
C PHE A 383 -15.62 -14.20 21.25
N ASN A 384 -16.37 -14.87 20.36
CA ASN A 384 -16.09 -16.26 20.00
C ASN A 384 -14.71 -16.46 19.39
N SER A 385 -14.17 -15.44 18.70
CA SER A 385 -12.80 -15.45 18.18
C SER A 385 -11.76 -15.29 19.29
N LEU A 386 -12.00 -14.40 20.26
CA LEU A 386 -11.03 -14.05 21.32
C LEU A 386 -11.10 -14.96 22.55
N ARG A 387 -12.18 -15.71 22.79
CA ARG A 387 -12.37 -16.54 24.01
C ARG A 387 -11.29 -17.61 24.21
N ASN A 388 -10.63 -18.03 23.13
CA ASN A 388 -9.57 -19.05 23.16
C ASN A 388 -8.16 -18.44 23.16
N VAL A 389 -8.05 -17.10 23.19
CA VAL A 389 -6.76 -16.42 23.29
C VAL A 389 -6.27 -16.50 24.74
N ASP A 390 -5.00 -16.83 24.91
CA ASP A 390 -4.35 -16.87 26.22
C ASP A 390 -4.46 -15.49 26.91
N PRO A 391 -4.94 -15.40 28.16
CA PRO A 391 -5.01 -14.14 28.90
C PRO A 391 -3.68 -13.40 29.00
N GLN A 392 -2.56 -14.12 29.11
CA GLN A 392 -1.22 -13.53 29.11
C GLN A 392 -0.88 -12.93 27.76
N GLU A 393 -1.35 -13.54 26.67
CA GLU A 393 -1.17 -12.98 25.33
C GLU A 393 -1.99 -11.70 25.17
N ALA A 394 -3.24 -11.66 25.64
CA ALA A 394 -4.04 -10.45 25.63
C ALA A 394 -3.41 -9.31 26.47
N ALA A 395 -2.78 -9.64 27.60
CA ALA A 395 -2.05 -8.68 28.42
C ALA A 395 -0.88 -8.03 27.65
N ASN A 396 -0.26 -8.73 26.69
CA ASN A 396 0.78 -8.16 25.82
C ASN A 396 0.25 -7.08 24.86
N TYR A 397 -1.08 -7.02 24.66
CA TYR A 397 -1.77 -5.94 23.93
C TYR A 397 -2.29 -4.84 24.88
N GLY A 398 -1.90 -4.87 26.16
CA GLY A 398 -2.39 -3.95 27.17
C GLY A 398 -3.82 -4.25 27.66
N LEU A 399 -4.35 -5.43 27.34
CA LEU A 399 -5.68 -5.85 27.78
C LEU A 399 -5.55 -6.69 29.05
N SER A 400 -5.74 -6.05 30.21
CA SER A 400 -5.61 -6.69 31.54
C SER A 400 -6.63 -7.79 31.80
N SER A 401 -7.71 -7.81 31.02
CA SER A 401 -8.85 -8.69 31.14
C SER A 401 -9.42 -8.92 29.74
N LEU A 402 -9.64 -10.18 29.37
CA LEU A 402 -10.47 -10.53 28.20
C LEU A 402 -11.96 -10.61 28.58
N LYS A 403 -12.36 -10.14 29.77
CA LYS A 403 -13.78 -9.98 30.08
C LYS A 403 -14.36 -8.97 29.11
N ILE A 404 -15.42 -9.40 28.47
CA ILE A 404 -15.97 -8.70 27.32
C ILE A 404 -16.60 -7.36 27.69
N GLU A 405 -17.03 -7.21 28.95
CA GLU A 405 -17.56 -5.93 29.46
C GLU A 405 -16.49 -4.83 29.54
N ASP A 406 -15.21 -5.22 29.62
CA ASP A 406 -14.08 -4.30 29.77
C ASP A 406 -13.48 -3.88 28.41
N LEU A 407 -13.83 -4.58 27.33
CA LEU A 407 -13.29 -4.32 25.99
C LEU A 407 -13.99 -3.12 25.34
N LYS A 408 -13.20 -2.11 25.00
CA LYS A 408 -13.65 -0.91 24.30
C LYS A 408 -13.34 -1.01 22.82
N PHE A 409 -14.32 -0.67 21.98
CA PHE A 409 -14.15 -0.62 20.54
C PHE A 409 -14.36 0.80 20.04
N TYR A 410 -13.80 1.08 18.88
CA TYR A 410 -13.84 2.41 18.28
C TYR A 410 -14.31 2.34 16.83
N LYS A 411 -15.01 3.38 16.39
CA LYS A 411 -15.41 3.57 15.00
C LYS A 411 -14.73 4.78 14.37
N ALA A 412 -14.58 4.72 13.05
CA ALA A 412 -14.20 5.85 12.22
C ALA A 412 -15.33 6.89 12.20
N VAL A 413 -14.96 8.17 12.29
CA VAL A 413 -15.92 9.30 12.27
C VAL A 413 -15.60 10.27 11.14
N GLY A 414 -14.31 10.56 10.93
CA GLY A 414 -13.87 11.54 9.95
C GLY A 414 -13.66 12.92 10.56
N CYS A 415 -12.54 13.54 10.22
CA CYS A 415 -12.23 14.94 10.47
C CYS A 415 -11.34 15.46 9.33
N ASP A 416 -11.01 16.76 9.33
CA ASP A 416 -10.21 17.35 8.27
C ASP A 416 -8.78 16.78 8.21
N GLU A 417 -8.22 16.34 9.34
CA GLU A 417 -6.87 15.78 9.41
C GLU A 417 -6.73 14.42 8.70
N CYS A 418 -7.83 13.65 8.63
CA CYS A 418 -7.88 12.35 7.97
C CYS A 418 -8.64 12.40 6.64
N GLY A 419 -8.86 13.61 6.09
CA GLY A 419 -9.62 13.79 4.85
C GLY A 419 -11.03 13.23 4.92
N LYS A 420 -11.66 13.30 6.11
CA LYS A 420 -13.01 12.77 6.42
C LYS A 420 -13.16 11.25 6.33
N SER A 421 -12.09 10.50 6.10
CA SER A 421 -12.15 9.03 6.03
C SER A 421 -12.33 8.36 7.40
N GLY A 422 -11.89 9.03 8.46
CA GLY A 422 -11.80 8.48 9.82
C GLY A 422 -10.60 7.57 10.06
N TYR A 423 -9.75 7.38 9.05
CA TYR A 423 -8.51 6.60 9.12
C TYR A 423 -7.31 7.43 8.66
N LYS A 424 -6.14 7.18 9.23
CA LYS A 424 -4.90 7.84 8.80
C LYS A 424 -3.73 6.89 9.00
N GLY A 425 -3.16 6.44 7.89
CA GLY A 425 -2.09 5.46 7.87
C GLY A 425 -2.59 4.02 7.98
N ARG A 426 -1.64 3.08 8.03
CA ARG A 426 -1.90 1.64 8.05
C ARG A 426 -1.10 0.95 9.15
N LEU A 427 -1.63 -0.16 9.64
CA LEU A 427 -1.01 -1.05 10.61
C LEU A 427 -1.07 -2.47 10.08
N ALA A 428 -0.03 -3.28 10.28
CA ALA A 428 -0.10 -4.68 9.90
C ALA A 428 -0.74 -5.53 10.99
N ILE A 429 -1.49 -6.54 10.55
CA ILE A 429 -1.96 -7.66 11.38
C ILE A 429 -1.20 -8.91 11.00
N TYR A 430 -0.83 -9.70 12.00
CA TYR A 430 0.10 -10.82 11.89
C TYR A 430 -0.48 -12.11 12.42
N GLU A 431 -0.10 -13.19 11.77
CA GLU A 431 -0.32 -14.57 12.19
C GLU A 431 1.02 -15.26 12.02
N CYS A 432 1.65 -15.70 13.10
CA CYS A 432 3.00 -16.24 13.05
C CYS A 432 3.08 -17.61 13.72
N VAL A 433 3.71 -18.55 13.03
CA VAL A 433 4.03 -19.88 13.55
C VAL A 433 5.54 -20.03 13.74
N ASP A 434 5.94 -20.48 14.93
CA ASP A 434 7.29 -20.97 15.21
C ASP A 434 7.38 -22.44 14.80
N VAL A 435 8.41 -22.81 14.05
CA VAL A 435 8.65 -24.19 13.62
C VAL A 435 9.38 -24.95 14.72
N THR A 436 8.59 -25.44 15.68
CA THR A 436 9.06 -26.29 16.79
C THR A 436 9.27 -27.74 16.33
N ASN A 437 9.86 -28.59 17.18
CA ASN A 437 10.03 -30.01 16.86
C ASN A 437 8.70 -30.74 16.56
N GLU A 438 7.63 -30.44 17.31
CA GLU A 438 6.29 -30.99 17.03
C GLU A 438 5.78 -30.55 15.65
N LEU A 439 6.06 -29.30 15.24
CA LEU A 439 5.68 -28.84 13.91
C LEU A 439 6.56 -29.47 12.82
N ARG A 440 7.85 -29.69 13.07
CA ARG A 440 8.76 -30.37 12.14
C ARG A 440 8.32 -31.79 11.82
N GLU A 441 7.86 -32.53 12.83
CA GLU A 441 7.27 -33.86 12.65
C GLU A 441 6.06 -33.78 11.72
N ALA A 442 5.13 -32.86 12.00
CA ALA A 442 3.94 -32.64 11.17
C ALA A 442 4.26 -32.26 9.72
N ILE A 443 5.30 -31.43 9.49
CA ILE A 443 5.79 -31.10 8.14
C ILE A 443 6.29 -32.37 7.45
N THR A 444 7.09 -33.18 8.15
CA THR A 444 7.71 -34.39 7.59
C THR A 444 6.65 -35.43 7.21
N GLU A 445 5.59 -35.56 8.01
CA GLU A 445 4.46 -36.46 7.77
C GLU A 445 3.48 -35.97 6.68
N LYS A 446 3.60 -34.70 6.25
CA LYS A 446 2.64 -34.03 5.34
C LYS A 446 1.20 -34.04 5.87
N ASP A 447 1.00 -33.91 7.18
CA ASP A 447 -0.33 -33.87 7.80
C ASP A 447 -0.76 -32.42 8.10
N ASP A 448 -1.54 -31.83 7.19
CA ASP A 448 -2.13 -30.49 7.36
C ASP A 448 -3.03 -30.38 8.60
N GLY A 449 -3.71 -31.45 8.98
CA GLY A 449 -4.54 -31.49 10.19
C GLY A 449 -3.69 -31.45 11.45
N LEU A 450 -2.55 -32.15 11.47
CA LEU A 450 -1.58 -32.07 12.55
C LEU A 450 -0.90 -30.69 12.60
N LEU A 451 -0.50 -30.11 11.47
CA LEU A 451 0.06 -28.76 11.40
C LEU A 451 -0.85 -27.73 12.08
N ASN A 452 -2.15 -27.76 11.77
CA ASN A 452 -3.12 -26.86 12.38
C ASN A 452 -3.28 -27.10 13.89
N ARG A 453 -3.37 -28.37 14.32
CA ARG A 453 -3.51 -28.72 15.74
C ARG A 453 -2.29 -28.30 16.56
N VAL A 454 -1.08 -28.56 16.07
CA VAL A 454 0.18 -28.17 16.73
C VAL A 454 0.28 -26.64 16.82
N SER A 455 -0.06 -25.95 15.74
CA SER A 455 -0.03 -24.48 15.70
C SER A 455 -1.00 -23.84 16.70
N GLN A 456 -2.22 -24.38 16.82
CA GLN A 456 -3.19 -23.95 17.83
C GLN A 456 -2.74 -24.28 19.26
N LYS A 457 -2.18 -25.48 19.49
CA LYS A 457 -1.61 -25.90 20.77
C LYS A 457 -0.44 -24.99 21.18
N GLN A 458 0.34 -24.52 20.22
CA GLN A 458 1.39 -23.53 20.42
C GLN A 458 0.84 -22.15 20.80
N GLY A 459 -0.48 -21.92 20.79
CA GLY A 459 -1.08 -20.62 21.08
C GLY A 459 -0.80 -19.57 20.00
N MET A 460 -0.72 -20.00 18.74
CA MET A 460 -0.65 -19.11 17.58
C MET A 460 -1.95 -18.31 17.45
N LEU A 461 -1.82 -16.99 17.35
CA LEU A 461 -2.95 -16.13 17.01
C LEU A 461 -3.24 -16.26 15.52
N ASN A 462 -4.50 -16.46 15.16
CA ASN A 462 -4.93 -16.29 13.78
C ASN A 462 -4.99 -14.80 13.41
N MET A 463 -5.00 -14.50 12.11
CA MET A 463 -5.02 -13.14 11.58
C MET A 463 -6.16 -12.27 12.14
N MET A 464 -7.34 -12.87 12.35
CA MET A 464 -8.53 -12.17 12.85
C MET A 464 -8.42 -11.86 14.35
N GLN A 465 -7.84 -12.77 15.14
CA GLN A 465 -7.60 -12.58 16.57
C GLN A 465 -6.62 -11.42 16.82
N ASP A 466 -5.47 -11.41 16.14
CA ASP A 466 -4.50 -10.30 16.22
C ASP A 466 -5.16 -8.95 15.83
N GLY A 467 -5.96 -8.96 14.76
CA GLY A 467 -6.74 -7.78 14.34
C GLY A 467 -7.74 -7.31 15.40
N PHE A 468 -8.51 -8.22 16.01
CA PHE A 468 -9.49 -7.86 17.04
C PHE A 468 -8.84 -7.38 18.35
N LEU A 469 -7.69 -7.93 18.74
CA LEU A 469 -6.91 -7.42 19.88
C LEU A 469 -6.50 -5.96 19.62
N LYS A 470 -5.99 -5.66 18.41
CA LYS A 470 -5.65 -4.29 17.99
C LYS A 470 -6.86 -3.37 17.86
N ALA A 471 -8.02 -3.91 17.49
CA ALA A 471 -9.27 -3.15 17.47
C ALA A 471 -9.73 -2.78 18.89
N ALA A 472 -9.57 -3.69 19.86
CA ALA A 472 -9.85 -3.42 21.27
C ALA A 472 -8.87 -2.40 21.89
N MET A 473 -7.67 -2.27 21.35
CA MET A 473 -6.74 -1.18 21.69
C MET A 473 -7.11 0.17 21.06
N GLY A 474 -8.11 0.21 20.17
CA GLY A 474 -8.48 1.41 19.42
C GLY A 474 -7.45 1.83 18.36
N LEU A 475 -6.66 0.88 17.85
CA LEU A 475 -5.72 1.13 16.74
C LEU A 475 -6.41 1.00 15.38
N THR A 476 -7.37 0.09 15.25
CA THR A 476 -8.19 -0.13 14.05
C THR A 476 -9.66 -0.34 14.45
N SER A 477 -10.55 -0.44 13.46
CA SER A 477 -11.95 -0.79 13.68
C SER A 477 -12.20 -2.28 13.45
N VAL A 478 -13.26 -2.81 14.06
CA VAL A 478 -13.69 -4.21 13.83
C VAL A 478 -14.08 -4.43 12.37
N SER A 479 -14.74 -3.46 11.74
CA SER A 479 -15.13 -3.53 10.33
C SER A 479 -13.92 -3.65 9.40
N GLU A 480 -12.82 -2.96 9.71
CA GLU A 480 -11.61 -3.03 8.91
C GLU A 480 -10.90 -4.38 9.05
N VAL A 481 -10.90 -4.98 10.25
CA VAL A 481 -10.39 -6.34 10.49
C VAL A 481 -11.20 -7.36 9.69
N GLU A 482 -12.54 -7.27 9.74
CA GLU A 482 -13.41 -8.17 8.97
C GLU A 482 -13.23 -8.00 7.46
N ARG A 483 -13.10 -6.76 6.97
CA ARG A 483 -12.80 -6.47 5.56
C ARG A 483 -11.52 -7.17 5.09
N MET A 484 -10.49 -7.14 5.93
CA MET A 484 -9.19 -7.71 5.58
C MET A 484 -9.10 -9.21 5.80
N THR A 485 -9.89 -9.80 6.70
CA THR A 485 -9.76 -11.23 7.06
C THR A 485 -10.91 -12.10 6.56
N GLY A 486 -12.08 -11.52 6.27
CA GLY A 486 -13.33 -12.23 6.01
C GLY A 486 -13.59 -12.65 4.56
N GLY A 487 -12.74 -12.27 3.59
CA GLY A 487 -12.86 -12.73 2.20
C GLY A 487 -14.10 -12.26 1.42
N SER A 488 -15.01 -11.47 2.02
CA SER A 488 -16.09 -10.78 1.32
C SER A 488 -15.89 -9.26 1.39
N LEU A 489 -16.25 -8.58 0.29
CA LEU A 489 -16.50 -7.14 0.33
C LEU A 489 -17.57 -6.89 1.40
N THR A 490 -17.18 -6.07 2.37
CA THR A 490 -17.89 -5.67 3.59
C THR A 490 -19.41 -5.58 3.49
N VAL A 491 -20.09 -6.06 4.53
CA VAL A 491 -21.32 -5.44 5.04
C VAL A 491 -20.97 -3.97 5.28
N GLY A 492 -21.72 -3.06 4.68
CA GLY A 492 -21.50 -1.62 4.77
C GLY A 492 -21.29 -1.16 6.21
N GLU A 493 -20.53 -0.08 6.36
CA GLU A 493 -20.49 0.67 7.62
C GLU A 493 -21.95 0.90 8.03
N PHE A 494 -22.33 0.46 9.24
CA PHE A 494 -23.68 0.57 9.75
C PHE A 494 -24.11 2.05 9.64
N GLU A 495 -24.87 2.37 8.59
CA GLU A 495 -25.65 3.60 8.53
C GLU A 495 -26.58 3.54 9.74
N ASP A 496 -26.60 4.63 10.50
CA ASP A 496 -27.48 4.77 11.64
C ASP A 496 -28.91 4.43 11.19
N ASP A 497 -29.46 3.32 11.68
CA ASP A 497 -30.89 3.05 11.73
C ASP A 497 -31.51 4.19 12.57
N LYS A 498 -31.76 5.32 11.92
CA LYS A 498 -32.67 6.34 12.41
C LYS A 498 -34.08 5.81 12.20
N GLY A 499 -34.64 5.26 13.28
CA GLY A 499 -36.06 5.39 13.53
C GLY A 499 -36.48 6.86 13.64
#